data_AF-A0AAW5PBL7-F1
#
_entry.id   AF-A0AAW5PBL7-F1
#
_cell.length_a   1.000
_cell.length_b   1.000
_cell.length_c   1.000
_cell.angle_alpha   90.00
_cell.angle_beta   90.00
_cell.angle_gamma   90.00
#
_symmetry.space_group_name_H-M   'P 1'
#
loop_
_entity.id
_entity.type
_entity.pdbx_description
1 polymer ?
#
loop_
_entity_poly.entity_id
_entity_poly.type
_entity_poly.pdbx_seq_one_letter_code
_entity_poly.pdbx_strand_id
1 'polypeptide(L)'
;MPTLFPDVGAHLLKATRSQDLDEAFEKVLSEYLELKIAALQKTTDRLEEKWGMEFSTFRRRLAEDDLPDDAYSCDVEQDCWEWEEAETLKAHYQQVQMGWT
;
A
#
# COMPACT_ATOMS: atom_id res chain seq x y z
N MET A 1 7.69 24.82 -4.43
CA MET A 1 7.18 24.31 -3.14
C MET A 1 5.89 25.02 -2.78
N PRO A 2 4.84 24.31 -2.33
CA PRO A 2 3.68 24.95 -1.74
C PRO A 2 4.10 25.74 -0.50
N THR A 3 3.51 26.91 -0.29
CA THR A 3 3.75 27.72 0.91
C THR A 3 3.12 27.01 2.10
N LEU A 4 3.94 26.41 2.96
CA LEU A 4 3.47 25.78 4.19
C LEU A 4 3.17 26.86 5.24
N PHE A 5 2.10 26.67 6.01
CA PHE A 5 1.87 27.48 7.20
C PHE A 5 3.04 27.29 8.17
N PRO A 6 3.51 28.35 8.88
CA PRO A 6 4.71 28.30 9.72
C PRO A 6 4.71 27.15 10.73
N ASP A 7 3.55 26.87 11.32
CA ASP A 7 3.39 25.81 12.32
C ASP A 7 3.61 24.41 11.72
N VAL A 8 3.17 24.18 10.47
CA VAL A 8 3.36 22.90 9.77
C VAL A 8 4.85 22.67 9.50
N GLY A 9 5.58 23.70 9.07
CA GLY A 9 7.02 23.61 8.85
C GLY A 9 7.80 23.31 10.13
N ALA A 10 7.44 23.96 11.24
CA ALA A 10 8.06 23.70 12.54
C ALA A 10 7.82 22.26 13.03
N HIS A 11 6.61 21.72 12.80
CA HIS A 11 6.31 20.32 13.12
C HIS A 11 7.10 19.33 12.28
N LEU A 12 7.26 19.58 10.98
CA LEU A 12 8.06 18.74 10.08
C LEU A 12 9.52 18.67 10.55
N LEU A 13 10.17 19.82 10.74
CA LEU A 13 11.56 19.90 11.24
C LEU A 13 11.73 19.16 12.57
N LYS A 14 10.78 19.33 13.49
CA LYS A 14 10.81 18.66 14.80
C LYS A 14 10.65 17.14 14.68
N ALA A 15 9.73 16.67 13.82
CA ALA A 15 9.44 15.26 13.66
C ALA A 15 10.60 14.51 12.96
N THR A 16 11.18 15.12 11.92
CA THR A 16 12.28 14.53 11.16
C THR A 16 13.65 14.73 11.79
N ARG A 17 13.75 15.69 12.72
CA ARG A 17 14.99 16.24 13.28
C ARG A 17 15.90 16.91 12.24
N SER A 18 15.34 17.33 11.11
CA SER A 18 16.08 18.09 10.10
C SER A 18 16.12 19.59 10.45
N GLN A 19 17.12 20.28 9.92
CA GLN A 19 17.26 21.74 9.97
C GLN A 19 16.79 22.41 8.67
N ASP A 20 16.54 21.60 7.63
CA ASP A 20 16.12 22.03 6.30
C ASP A 20 14.68 21.56 6.05
N LEU A 21 13.81 22.49 5.63
CA LEU A 21 12.39 22.20 5.47
C LEU A 21 12.13 21.32 4.25
N ASP A 22 12.92 21.46 3.20
CA ASP A 22 12.79 20.67 1.98
C ASP A 22 13.24 19.23 2.27
N GLU A 23 14.36 19.04 2.96
CA GLU A 23 14.83 17.73 3.44
C GLU A 23 13.79 17.08 4.38
N ALA A 24 13.23 17.85 5.33
CA ALA A 24 12.21 17.35 6.22
C ALA A 24 10.96 16.86 5.47
N PHE A 25 10.55 17.60 4.43
CA PHE A 25 9.40 17.22 3.62
C PHE A 25 9.67 15.97 2.79
N GLU A 26 10.81 15.92 2.09
CA GLU A 26 11.24 14.76 1.30
C GLU A 26 11.34 13.50 2.14
N LYS A 27 11.88 13.61 3.35
CA LYS A 27 12.00 12.50 4.30
C LYS A 27 10.63 11.97 4.72
N VAL A 28 9.71 12.85 5.15
CA VAL A 28 8.36 12.42 5.57
C VAL A 28 7.62 11.75 4.43
N LEU A 29 7.71 12.30 3.22
CA LEU A 29 7.01 11.72 2.08
C LEU A 29 7.61 10.36 1.68
N SER A 30 8.94 10.25 1.64
CA SER A 30 9.63 9.00 1.35
C SER A 30 9.29 7.91 2.37
N GLU A 31 9.40 8.22 3.67
CA GLU A 31 9.05 7.28 4.74
C GLU A 31 7.57 6.91 4.72
N TYR A 32 6.67 7.86 4.41
CA TYR A 32 5.24 7.58 4.25
C TYR A 32 4.99 6.57 3.13
N LEU A 33 5.58 6.78 1.95
CA LEU A 33 5.42 5.88 0.80
C LEU A 33 5.99 4.49 1.10
N GLU A 34 7.19 4.41 1.68
CA GLU A 34 7.81 3.14 2.07
C GLU A 34 6.94 2.37 3.07
N LEU A 35 6.47 3.02 4.13
CA LEU A 35 5.63 2.39 5.14
C LEU A 35 4.28 1.94 4.55
N LYS A 36 3.68 2.73 3.65
CA LYS A 36 2.42 2.36 2.99
C LYS A 36 2.60 1.17 2.06
N ILE A 37 3.62 1.18 1.21
CA ILE A 37 3.91 0.07 0.29
C ILE A 37 4.21 -1.20 1.08
N ALA A 38 5.02 -1.12 2.16
CA ALA A 38 5.34 -2.25 3.00
C ALA A 38 4.11 -2.83 3.73
N ALA A 39 3.19 -1.98 4.19
CA ALA A 39 1.96 -2.43 4.81
C ALA A 39 1.06 -3.18 3.81
N LEU A 40 0.93 -2.66 2.59
CA LEU A 40 0.14 -3.30 1.53
C LEU A 40 0.78 -4.62 1.08
N GLN A 41 2.11 -4.68 0.98
CA GLN A 41 2.83 -5.93 0.72
C GLN A 41 2.56 -6.99 1.79
N LYS A 42 2.53 -6.62 3.08
CA LYS A 42 2.17 -7.57 4.14
C LYS A 42 0.75 -8.10 3.99
N THR A 43 -0.18 -7.27 3.53
CA THR A 43 -1.55 -7.70 3.23
C THR A 43 -1.56 -8.71 2.08
N THR A 44 -0.84 -8.43 0.99
CA THR A 44 -0.76 -9.35 -0.16
C THR A 44 -0.09 -10.67 0.25
N ASP A 45 1.04 -10.63 0.98
CA ASP A 45 1.77 -11.82 1.44
C ASP A 45 0.89 -12.72 2.32
N ARG A 46 0.11 -12.11 3.24
CA ARG A 46 -0.81 -12.85 4.12
C ARG A 46 -1.89 -13.58 3.32
N LEU A 47 -2.41 -12.94 2.27
CA LEU A 47 -3.45 -13.52 1.43
C LEU A 47 -2.86 -14.59 0.50
N GLU A 48 -1.66 -14.40 -0.01
CA GLU A 48 -0.91 -15.43 -0.75
C GLU A 48 -0.65 -16.66 0.11
N GLU A 49 -0.24 -16.47 1.36
CA GLU A 49 -0.05 -17.56 2.32
C GLU A 49 -1.37 -18.29 2.62
N LYS A 50 -2.46 -17.54 2.82
CA LYS A 50 -3.79 -18.11 3.08
C LYS A 50 -4.28 -18.97 1.90
N TRP A 51 -4.11 -18.50 0.68
CA TRP A 51 -4.65 -19.14 -0.53
C TRP A 51 -3.65 -20.06 -1.24
N GLY A 52 -2.38 -20.02 -0.86
CA GLY A 52 -1.30 -20.82 -1.46
C GLY A 52 -1.02 -20.46 -2.92
N MET A 53 -1.37 -19.24 -3.35
CA MET A 53 -1.22 -18.79 -4.74
C MET A 53 -1.17 -17.26 -4.83
N GLU A 54 -0.67 -16.75 -5.96
CA GLU A 54 -0.66 -15.32 -6.28
C GLU A 54 -2.07 -14.80 -6.63
N PHE A 55 -2.31 -13.49 -6.45
CA PHE A 55 -3.60 -12.85 -6.70
C PHE A 55 -4.16 -13.12 -8.11
N SER A 56 -3.30 -13.05 -9.13
CA SER A 56 -3.69 -13.30 -10.52
C SER A 56 -4.22 -14.72 -10.75
N THR A 57 -3.63 -15.70 -10.05
CA THR A 57 -4.08 -17.09 -10.10
C THR A 57 -5.39 -17.26 -9.34
N PHE A 58 -5.49 -16.63 -8.16
CA PHE A 58 -6.72 -16.61 -7.37
C PHE A 58 -7.90 -16.04 -8.18
N ARG A 59 -7.74 -14.88 -8.82
CA ARG A 59 -8.77 -14.24 -9.66
C ARG A 59 -9.19 -15.12 -10.84
N ARG A 60 -8.25 -15.82 -11.47
CA ARG A 60 -8.54 -16.74 -12.55
C ARG A 60 -9.38 -17.92 -12.06
N ARG A 61 -8.98 -18.57 -10.97
CA ARG A 61 -9.71 -19.71 -10.39
C ARG A 61 -11.09 -19.31 -9.87
N LEU A 62 -11.22 -18.13 -9.26
CA LEU A 62 -12.52 -17.57 -8.86
C LEU A 62 -13.47 -17.39 -10.05
N ALA A 63 -12.95 -16.92 -11.19
CA ALA A 63 -13.75 -16.77 -12.41
C ALA A 63 -14.09 -18.12 -13.10
N GLU A 64 -13.25 -19.14 -12.90
CA GLU A 64 -13.42 -20.50 -13.43
C GLU A 64 -14.26 -21.40 -12.51
N ASP A 65 -14.73 -20.90 -11.35
CA ASP A 65 -15.39 -21.68 -10.29
C ASP A 65 -14.55 -22.88 -9.81
N ASP A 66 -13.22 -22.69 -9.80
CA ASP A 66 -12.18 -23.69 -9.46
C ASP A 66 -11.48 -23.36 -8.12
N LEU A 67 -12.19 -22.68 -7.23
CA LEU A 67 -11.77 -22.51 -5.84
C LEU A 67 -12.28 -23.68 -4.99
N PRO A 68 -11.65 -23.97 -3.83
CA PRO A 68 -12.13 -24.98 -2.88
C PRO A 68 -13.62 -24.78 -2.53
N ASP A 69 -14.28 -25.84 -2.05
CA ASP A 69 -15.72 -25.89 -1.71
C ASP A 69 -16.12 -24.91 -0.57
N ASP A 70 -16.07 -23.60 -0.83
CA ASP A 70 -16.63 -22.46 -0.08
C ASP A 70 -16.43 -21.11 -0.84
N ALA A 71 -16.15 -21.17 -2.15
CA ALA A 71 -15.76 -20.06 -3.02
C ALA A 71 -16.69 -18.83 -3.00
N TYR A 72 -17.95 -19.02 -2.63
CA TYR A 72 -18.97 -17.97 -2.53
C TYR A 72 -19.33 -17.60 -1.09
N SER A 73 -18.49 -17.95 -0.12
CA SER A 73 -18.65 -17.44 1.24
C SER A 73 -18.28 -15.96 1.30
N CYS A 74 -18.88 -15.23 2.24
CA CYS A 74 -18.52 -13.83 2.49
C CYS A 74 -17.03 -13.65 2.78
N ASP A 75 -16.37 -14.67 3.33
CA ASP A 75 -14.93 -14.64 3.64
C ASP A 75 -14.08 -14.61 2.36
N VAL A 76 -14.45 -15.34 1.31
CA VAL A 76 -13.76 -15.31 0.01
C VAL A 76 -13.96 -13.99 -0.71
N GLU A 77 -15.17 -13.44 -0.69
CA GLU A 77 -15.45 -12.12 -1.26
C GLU A 77 -14.66 -11.02 -0.54
N GLN A 78 -14.62 -11.07 0.79
CA GLN A 78 -13.87 -10.12 1.60
C GLN A 78 -12.37 -10.19 1.31
N ASP A 79 -11.80 -11.40 1.26
CA ASP A 79 -10.40 -11.59 0.88
C ASP A 79 -10.13 -11.05 -0.52
N CYS A 80 -11.03 -11.32 -1.48
CA CYS A 80 -10.87 -10.83 -2.86
C CYS A 80 -10.84 -9.30 -2.92
N TRP A 81 -11.74 -8.62 -2.21
CA TRP A 81 -11.79 -7.16 -2.20
C TRP A 81 -10.59 -6.55 -1.49
N GLU A 82 -10.20 -7.10 -0.34
CA GLU A 82 -9.02 -6.64 0.40
C GLU A 82 -7.75 -6.78 -0.47
N TRP A 83 -7.62 -7.90 -1.19
CA TRP A 83 -6.46 -8.13 -2.05
C TRP A 83 -6.44 -7.19 -3.26
N GLU A 84 -7.58 -7.01 -3.92
CA GLU A 84 -7.70 -6.11 -5.08
C GLU A 84 -7.38 -4.67 -4.70
N GLU A 85 -7.87 -4.21 -3.54
CA GLU A 85 -7.52 -2.91 -2.98
C GLU A 85 -6.01 -2.82 -2.70
N ALA A 86 -5.43 -3.85 -2.07
CA ALA A 86 -4.02 -3.86 -1.72
C ALA A 86 -3.11 -3.77 -2.97
N GLU A 87 -3.36 -4.58 -3.99
CA GLU A 87 -2.64 -4.54 -5.28
C GLU A 87 -2.78 -3.17 -5.96
N THR A 88 -4.01 -2.65 -6.03
CA THR A 88 -4.30 -1.37 -6.69
C THR A 88 -3.61 -0.20 -6.00
N LEU A 89 -3.71 -0.10 -4.66
CA LEU A 89 -3.10 0.97 -3.89
C LEU A 89 -1.57 0.87 -3.91
N LYS A 90 -1.03 -0.34 -3.87
CA LYS A 90 0.42 -0.56 -3.90
C LYS A 90 1.00 -0.10 -5.23
N ALA A 91 0.38 -0.48 -6.35
CA ALA A 91 0.76 -0.01 -7.68
C ALA A 91 0.70 1.52 -7.78
N HIS A 92 -0.35 2.14 -7.22
CA HIS A 92 -0.46 3.60 -7.16
C HIS A 92 0.70 4.24 -6.38
N TYR A 93 1.00 3.79 -5.16
CA TYR A 93 2.07 4.38 -4.35
C TYR A 93 3.46 4.13 -4.93
N GLN A 94 3.70 2.97 -5.57
CA GLN A 94 4.94 2.72 -6.31
C GLN A 94 5.09 3.68 -7.49
N GLN A 95 4.01 3.98 -8.22
CA GLN A 95 4.03 4.98 -9.28
C GLN A 95 4.36 6.38 -8.75
N VAL A 96 3.77 6.77 -7.61
CA VAL A 96 4.07 8.04 -6.95
C VAL A 96 5.55 8.09 -6.52
N GLN A 97 6.08 7.00 -5.95
CA GLN A 97 7.47 6.90 -5.52
C GLN A 97 8.45 7.06 -6.70
N MET A 98 8.18 6.40 -7.84
CA MET A 98 9.01 6.55 -9.05
C MET A 98 8.99 7.96 -9.63
N GLY A 99 7.87 8.69 -9.51
CA GLY A 99 7.80 10.08 -9.96
C GLY A 99 8.49 11.08 -9.02
N TRP A 100 8.87 10.63 -7.82
CA TRP A 100 9.53 11.42 -6.79
C TRP A 100 11.05 11.17 -6.70
N THR A 101 11.52 10.06 -7.28
CA THR A 101 12.95 9.68 -7.32
C THR A 101 13.62 10.24 -8.58
#